data_AF-A0A0L1MHF4-F1
#
_entry.id   AF-A0A0L1MHF4-F1
#
_cell.length_a   1.000
_cell.length_b   1.000
_cell.length_c   1.000
_cell.angle_alpha   90.00
_cell.angle_beta   90.00
_cell.angle_gamma   90.00
#
_symmetry.space_group_name_H-M   'P 1'
#
loop_
_entity.id
_entity.type
_entity.pdbx_description
1 polymer ?
#
loop_
_entity_poly.entity_id
_entity_poly.type
_entity_poly.pdbx_seq_one_letter_code
_entity_poly.pdbx_strand_id
1 'polypeptide(L)'
;MDIDSIVHTITSQKNLRENIVIDCGHTTIFSSHDGYSFGIQGEPSPTEIRTFELGIALHDALKRHNKNASINLYLSDLIGIKGGNDERRKITQDIQHREKAVYIPKAYQKLLAASEIPLEKVAIHLQSKGNDHFRKIMRRTRSEIEQLKSTSQNYIHEVFNKTNALFLSTEDQGLFSLTTPYLFDTHDEDSYFGGSWWKNNENQIKQSDLENCPLARLKKNPVINLYETGGRVLCPATYGGLLCQFDNSVDHIAIYARADDEFIGEKVYRGVISANLLIENFSRNCAQIIINKEELIEYTFIEKNLIGRSSTDSMEFTNQIQDMLHNNNMKII
;
A
#
# COMPACT_ATOMS: atom_id res chain seq x y z
N MET A 1 4.84 21.55 11.17
CA MET A 1 5.33 20.20 10.81
C MET A 1 6.86 20.21 10.71
N ASP A 2 7.53 19.44 11.56
CA ASP A 2 9.00 19.34 11.62
C ASP A 2 9.48 18.16 10.76
N ILE A 3 9.96 18.46 9.54
CA ILE A 3 10.49 17.44 8.60
C ILE A 3 11.66 16.68 9.23
N ASP A 4 12.51 17.35 10.02
CA ASP A 4 13.67 16.73 10.64
C ASP A 4 13.24 15.71 11.70
N SER A 5 12.19 15.99 12.47
CA SER A 5 11.61 15.03 13.40
C SER A 5 11.08 13.78 12.69
N ILE A 6 10.37 13.93 11.57
CA ILE A 6 9.83 12.79 10.80
C ILE A 6 10.97 11.92 10.25
N VAL A 7 11.95 12.59 9.64
CA VAL A 7 13.14 11.96 9.10
C VAL A 7 13.92 11.24 10.21
N HIS A 8 14.05 11.84 11.39
CA HIS A 8 14.71 11.23 12.54
C HIS A 8 13.97 9.96 13.02
N THR A 9 12.65 10.02 13.14
CA THR A 9 11.82 8.85 13.52
C THR A 9 12.04 7.67 12.58
N ILE A 10 12.18 7.92 11.27
CA ILE A 10 12.40 6.88 10.27
C ILE A 10 13.83 6.36 10.28
N THR A 11 14.80 7.27 10.25
CA THR A 11 16.23 6.92 10.18
C THR A 11 16.72 6.24 11.46
N SER A 12 16.05 6.48 12.59
CA SER A 12 16.33 5.81 13.87
C SER A 12 15.83 4.35 13.93
N GLN A 13 15.00 3.91 12.97
CA GLN A 13 14.55 2.52 12.90
C GLN A 13 15.72 1.58 12.61
N LYS A 14 16.13 0.82 13.63
CA LYS A 14 17.29 -0.09 13.57
C LYS A 14 17.19 -1.18 12.51
N ASN A 15 15.98 -1.44 12.02
CA ASN A 15 15.69 -2.60 11.16
C ASN A 15 15.59 -2.26 9.66
N LEU A 16 15.77 -1.00 9.26
CA LEU A 16 15.79 -0.65 7.83
C LEU A 16 17.01 -1.26 7.12
N ARG A 17 16.77 -1.88 5.96
CA ARG A 17 17.81 -2.42 5.06
C ARG A 17 18.71 -1.33 4.49
N GLU A 18 19.75 -1.76 3.77
CA GLU A 18 20.64 -0.85 3.02
C GLU A 18 19.92 -0.20 1.84
N ASN A 19 19.19 -0.99 1.04
CA ASN A 19 18.44 -0.51 -0.12
C ASN A 19 17.03 -0.10 0.29
N ILE A 20 16.66 1.14 -0.02
CA ILE A 20 15.38 1.74 0.37
C ILE A 20 14.75 2.44 -0.84
N VAL A 21 13.47 2.19 -1.06
CA VAL A 21 12.64 2.94 -2.01
C VAL A 21 11.71 3.86 -1.23
N ILE A 22 11.78 5.14 -1.56
CA ILE A 22 10.89 6.18 -1.03
C ILE A 22 9.85 6.46 -2.10
N ASP A 23 8.64 6.00 -1.87
CA ASP A 23 7.51 6.20 -2.74
C ASP A 23 6.78 7.48 -2.36
N CYS A 24 7.04 8.54 -3.11
CA CYS A 24 6.55 9.88 -2.87
C CYS A 24 6.30 10.55 -4.24
N GLY A 25 5.08 11.03 -4.49
CA GLY A 25 4.72 11.60 -5.80
C GLY A 25 3.79 10.71 -6.63
N HIS A 26 2.78 10.12 -5.99
CA HIS A 26 1.64 9.56 -6.71
C HIS A 26 0.86 10.69 -7.33
N THR A 27 1.00 10.86 -8.64
CA THR A 27 0.31 11.90 -9.42
C THR A 27 -0.40 11.25 -10.59
N THR A 28 -1.56 11.78 -10.95
CA THR A 28 -2.25 11.35 -12.17
C THR A 28 -1.47 11.81 -13.40
N ILE A 29 -1.46 11.02 -14.47
CA ILE A 29 -0.88 11.37 -15.77
C ILE A 29 -1.97 11.36 -16.85
N PHE A 30 -1.97 12.39 -17.69
CA PHE A 30 -2.92 12.60 -18.79
C PHE A 30 -2.20 12.81 -20.12
N SER A 31 -2.73 12.23 -21.19
CA SER A 31 -2.31 12.58 -22.56
C SER A 31 -2.81 13.99 -22.90
N SER A 32 -1.90 14.85 -23.36
CA SER A 32 -2.17 16.24 -23.77
C SER A 32 -1.63 16.52 -25.18
N HIS A 33 -1.98 17.67 -25.76
CA HIS A 33 -1.54 18.03 -27.11
C HIS A 33 -0.01 18.17 -27.22
N ASP A 34 0.64 18.63 -26.14
CA ASP A 34 2.09 18.89 -26.08
C ASP A 34 2.88 17.79 -25.35
N GLY A 35 2.30 16.59 -25.22
CA GLY A 35 2.90 15.47 -24.50
C GLY A 35 2.05 15.03 -23.31
N TYR A 36 2.57 15.13 -22.09
CA TYR A 36 1.88 14.67 -20.88
C TYR A 36 1.60 15.81 -19.90
N SER A 37 0.45 15.73 -19.26
CA SER A 37 0.01 16.61 -18.18
C SER A 37 -0.13 15.79 -16.89
N PHE A 38 0.09 16.42 -15.73
CA PHE A 38 0.18 15.73 -14.44
C PHE A 38 -0.77 16.34 -13.42
N GLY A 39 -1.37 15.52 -12.55
CA GLY A 39 -2.35 15.98 -11.57
C GLY A 39 -3.70 16.32 -12.21
N ILE A 40 -4.76 16.38 -11.39
CA ILE A 40 -6.14 16.52 -11.87
C ILE A 40 -6.35 17.86 -12.62
N GLN A 41 -5.63 18.90 -12.22
CA GLN A 41 -5.71 20.24 -12.80
C GLN A 41 -4.56 20.54 -13.79
N GLY A 42 -3.78 19.53 -14.16
CA GLY A 42 -2.65 19.66 -15.07
C GLY A 42 -1.34 20.13 -14.41
N GLU A 43 -1.36 20.27 -13.08
CA GLU A 43 -0.17 20.25 -12.23
C GLU A 43 -0.41 19.41 -10.96
N PRO A 44 0.66 18.91 -10.30
CA PRO A 44 0.54 18.31 -8.99
C PRO A 44 -0.04 19.29 -7.96
N SER A 45 -0.87 18.78 -7.05
CA SER A 45 -1.45 19.54 -5.96
C SER A 45 -0.37 20.09 -5.00
N PRO A 46 -0.68 21.11 -4.19
CA PRO A 46 0.24 21.59 -3.16
C PRO A 46 0.70 20.49 -2.18
N THR A 47 -0.17 19.54 -1.86
CA THR A 47 0.13 18.43 -0.94
C THR A 47 0.92 17.30 -1.62
N GLU A 48 0.70 17.05 -2.91
CA GLU A 48 1.55 16.19 -3.74
C GLU A 48 2.98 16.77 -3.82
N ILE A 49 3.13 18.08 -4.03
CA ILE A 49 4.43 18.76 -3.98
C ILE A 49 5.07 18.61 -2.59
N ARG A 50 4.29 18.82 -1.52
CA ARG A 50 4.78 18.73 -0.15
C ARG A 50 5.28 17.33 0.24
N THR A 51 4.56 16.29 -0.15
CA THR A 51 4.98 14.90 0.09
C THR A 51 6.23 14.54 -0.71
N PHE A 52 6.39 15.10 -1.91
CA PHE A 52 7.61 14.96 -2.70
C PHE A 52 8.82 15.67 -2.06
N GLU A 53 8.65 16.89 -1.53
CA GLU A 53 9.69 17.58 -0.75
C GLU A 53 10.15 16.76 0.45
N LEU A 54 9.21 16.17 1.19
CA LEU A 54 9.52 15.30 2.32
C LEU A 54 10.28 14.04 1.87
N GLY A 55 9.94 13.46 0.72
CA GLY A 55 10.67 12.34 0.14
C GLY A 55 12.11 12.66 -0.24
N ILE A 56 12.36 13.86 -0.78
CA ILE A 56 13.71 14.38 -1.05
C ILE A 56 14.49 14.54 0.26
N ALA A 57 13.91 15.19 1.26
CA ALA A 57 14.56 15.38 2.56
C ALA A 57 14.91 14.04 3.23
N LEU A 58 14.00 13.05 3.11
CA LEU A 58 14.23 11.70 3.61
C LEU A 58 15.33 10.97 2.84
N HIS A 59 15.37 11.11 1.51
CA HIS A 59 16.45 10.56 0.69
C HIS A 59 17.82 11.06 1.17
N ASP A 60 17.96 12.37 1.36
CA ASP A 60 19.23 12.99 1.75
C ASP A 60 19.66 12.58 3.16
N ALA A 61 18.69 12.44 4.07
CA ALA A 61 18.96 11.92 5.40
C ALA A 61 19.38 10.45 5.40
N LEU A 62 18.66 9.58 4.68
CA LEU A 62 19.01 8.18 4.55
C LEU A 62 20.42 8.01 3.94
N LYS A 63 20.79 8.84 2.97
CA LYS A 63 22.14 8.88 2.40
C LYS A 63 23.20 9.24 3.45
N ARG A 64 22.93 10.22 4.32
CA ARG A 64 23.82 10.55 5.47
C ARG A 64 23.99 9.39 6.44
N HIS A 65 23.02 8.48 6.51
CA HIS A 65 23.08 7.23 7.28
C HIS A 65 23.62 6.03 6.47
N ASN A 66 24.36 6.28 5.36
CA ASN A 66 24.94 5.26 4.49
C ASN A 66 23.91 4.27 3.92
N LYS A 67 22.68 4.73 3.67
CA LYS A 67 21.65 3.94 2.98
C LYS A 67 21.66 4.25 1.49
N ASN A 68 21.38 3.25 0.67
CA ASN A 68 21.15 3.38 -0.76
C ASN A 68 19.66 3.67 -0.99
N ALA A 69 19.28 4.94 -0.87
CA ALA A 69 17.93 5.40 -1.11
C ALA A 69 17.69 5.71 -2.60
N SER A 70 16.46 5.48 -3.05
CA SER A 70 15.95 5.94 -4.34
C SER A 70 14.54 6.52 -4.16
N ILE A 71 14.18 7.46 -5.02
CA ILE A 71 12.83 8.03 -5.07
C ILE A 71 12.03 7.25 -6.11
N ASN A 72 10.76 6.95 -5.81
CA ASN A 72 9.82 6.36 -6.75
C ASN A 72 8.65 7.33 -7.00
N LEU A 73 8.37 7.53 -8.29
CA LEU A 73 7.19 8.23 -8.80
C LEU A 73 6.20 7.21 -9.36
N TYR A 74 5.10 6.98 -8.64
CA TYR A 74 4.05 6.07 -9.09
C TYR A 74 2.94 6.83 -9.80
N LEU A 75 2.90 6.77 -11.13
CA LEU A 75 1.97 7.55 -11.94
C LEU A 75 0.62 6.85 -12.07
N SER A 76 -0.46 7.53 -11.66
CA SER A 76 -1.84 7.05 -11.86
C SER A 76 -2.27 7.29 -13.32
N ASP A 77 -2.22 6.23 -14.11
CA ASP A 77 -2.48 6.25 -15.56
C ASP A 77 -3.84 5.64 -15.94
N LEU A 78 -4.72 5.40 -14.96
CA LEU A 78 -5.95 4.64 -15.15
C LEU A 78 -7.03 5.41 -15.92
N ILE A 79 -7.04 6.74 -15.85
CA ILE A 79 -8.09 7.58 -16.44
C ILE A 79 -7.53 8.46 -17.58
N GLY A 80 -6.32 8.98 -17.43
CA GLY A 80 -5.82 10.08 -18.26
C GLY A 80 -5.14 9.69 -19.58
N ILE A 81 -4.72 8.44 -19.76
CA ILE A 81 -3.99 7.98 -20.94
C ILE A 81 -4.96 7.57 -22.06
N LYS A 82 -5.05 8.38 -23.12
CA LYS A 82 -6.04 8.24 -24.20
C LYS A 82 -5.73 7.13 -25.19
N GLY A 83 -4.45 6.92 -25.51
CA GLY A 83 -3.95 5.87 -26.41
C GLY A 83 -3.94 4.47 -25.78
N GLY A 84 -4.52 4.32 -24.59
CA GLY A 84 -4.77 3.02 -23.98
C GLY A 84 -3.50 2.21 -23.73
N ASN A 85 -3.54 0.91 -24.04
CA ASN A 85 -2.45 -0.01 -23.72
C ASN A 85 -1.19 0.22 -24.54
N ASP A 86 -1.31 0.71 -25.78
CA ASP A 86 -0.14 0.93 -26.63
C ASP A 86 0.65 2.15 -26.16
N GLU A 87 -0.02 3.23 -25.77
CA GLU A 87 0.62 4.38 -25.14
C GLU A 87 1.28 4.00 -23.81
N ARG A 88 0.61 3.23 -22.95
CA ARG A 88 1.22 2.72 -21.70
C ARG A 88 2.47 1.89 -21.94
N ARG A 89 2.50 1.07 -23.00
CA ARG A 89 3.68 0.28 -23.37
C ARG A 89 4.82 1.20 -23.81
N LYS A 90 4.52 2.20 -24.65
CA LYS A 90 5.51 3.19 -25.08
C LYS A 90 6.10 3.92 -23.88
N ILE A 91 5.29 4.45 -22.97
CA ILE A 91 5.77 5.12 -21.75
C ILE A 91 6.71 4.20 -20.95
N THR A 92 6.34 2.92 -20.80
CA THR A 92 7.18 1.95 -20.09
C THR A 92 8.53 1.74 -20.79
N GLN A 93 8.54 1.67 -22.12
CA GLN A 93 9.76 1.53 -22.92
C GLN A 93 10.63 2.78 -22.80
N ASP A 94 10.05 3.97 -22.94
CA ASP A 94 10.77 5.25 -22.84
C ASP A 94 11.42 5.38 -21.44
N ILE A 95 10.72 4.97 -20.36
CA ILE A 95 11.28 4.89 -19.00
C ILE A 95 12.47 3.91 -18.94
N GLN A 96 12.35 2.71 -19.52
CA GLN A 96 13.42 1.71 -19.56
C GLN A 96 14.64 2.16 -20.37
N HIS A 97 14.42 2.94 -21.43
CA HIS A 97 15.45 3.54 -22.27
C HIS A 97 16.02 4.85 -21.71
N ARG A 98 15.71 5.18 -20.44
CA ARG A 98 16.17 6.37 -19.71
C ARG A 98 15.66 7.70 -20.27
N GLU A 99 14.63 7.68 -21.10
CA GLU A 99 13.94 8.88 -21.62
C GLU A 99 12.86 9.35 -20.65
N LYS A 100 13.15 9.29 -19.35
CA LYS A 100 12.11 9.39 -18.31
C LYS A 100 11.75 10.81 -17.87
N ALA A 101 12.56 11.82 -18.23
CA ALA A 101 12.37 13.20 -17.79
C ALA A 101 10.99 13.77 -18.18
N VAL A 102 10.49 13.42 -19.36
CA VAL A 102 9.18 13.88 -19.86
C VAL A 102 7.99 13.34 -19.04
N TYR A 103 8.21 12.31 -18.22
CA TYR A 103 7.21 11.70 -17.32
C TYR A 103 7.30 12.21 -15.89
N ILE A 104 8.15 13.20 -15.63
CA ILE A 104 8.28 13.83 -14.32
C ILE A 104 7.62 15.21 -14.39
N PRO A 105 6.67 15.54 -13.49
CA PRO A 105 6.10 16.88 -13.41
C PRO A 105 7.18 17.97 -13.28
N LYS A 106 7.00 19.11 -13.94
CA LYS A 106 7.97 20.22 -13.91
C LYS A 106 8.27 20.70 -12.49
N ALA A 107 7.28 20.71 -11.60
CA ALA A 107 7.46 21.06 -10.19
C ALA A 107 8.46 20.12 -9.50
N TYR A 108 8.35 18.81 -9.73
CA TYR A 108 9.25 17.80 -9.16
C TYR A 108 10.64 17.89 -9.77
N GLN A 109 10.76 18.15 -11.07
CA GLN A 109 12.06 18.35 -11.72
C GLN A 109 12.85 19.51 -11.08
N LYS A 110 12.17 20.62 -10.74
CA LYS A 110 12.80 21.77 -10.06
C LYS A 110 13.33 21.37 -8.68
N LEU A 111 12.55 20.60 -7.92
CA LEU A 111 12.93 20.13 -6.59
C LEU A 111 14.10 19.12 -6.64
N LEU A 112 14.09 18.21 -7.62
CA LEU A 112 15.19 17.27 -7.86
C LEU A 112 16.48 18.00 -8.25
N ALA A 113 16.39 19.00 -9.13
CA ALA A 113 17.53 19.81 -9.53
C ALA A 113 18.14 20.58 -8.34
N ALA A 114 17.30 21.08 -7.42
CA ALA A 114 17.76 21.80 -6.22
C ALA A 114 18.40 20.88 -5.16
N SER A 115 18.05 19.59 -5.14
CA SER A 115 18.59 18.59 -4.20
C SER A 115 19.77 17.79 -4.75
N GLU A 116 20.18 18.06 -5.99
CA GLU A 116 21.25 17.32 -6.69
C GLU A 116 21.02 15.79 -6.76
N ILE A 117 19.76 15.34 -6.60
CA ILE A 117 19.41 13.93 -6.74
C ILE A 117 19.43 13.60 -8.24
N PRO A 118 20.31 12.68 -8.67
CA PRO A 118 20.47 12.44 -10.08
C PRO A 118 19.32 11.56 -10.60
N LEU A 119 18.92 11.76 -11.86
CA LEU A 119 17.70 11.14 -12.39
C LEU A 119 17.73 9.61 -12.32
N GLU A 120 18.88 8.94 -12.38
CA GLU A 120 19.01 7.49 -12.20
C GLU A 120 18.48 7.00 -10.85
N LYS A 121 18.47 7.84 -9.81
CA LYS A 121 17.90 7.53 -8.49
C LYS A 121 16.39 7.72 -8.42
N VAL A 122 15.75 8.16 -9.49
CA VAL A 122 14.30 8.35 -9.58
C VAL A 122 13.68 7.23 -10.42
N ALA A 123 13.06 6.24 -9.79
CA ALA A 123 12.23 5.25 -10.47
C ALA A 123 10.89 5.88 -10.88
N ILE A 124 10.34 5.47 -12.03
CA ILE A 124 9.00 5.85 -12.47
C ILE A 124 8.26 4.60 -12.85
N HIS A 125 7.05 4.44 -12.33
CA HIS A 125 6.21 3.29 -12.61
C HIS A 125 4.77 3.70 -12.89
N LEU A 126 4.11 2.98 -13.80
CA LEU A 126 2.68 3.17 -14.08
C LEU A 126 1.84 2.28 -13.17
N GLN A 127 0.77 2.84 -12.61
CA GLN A 127 -0.13 2.15 -11.71
C GLN A 127 -0.82 0.94 -12.37
N SER A 128 -1.24 1.08 -13.63
CA SER A 128 -1.87 -0.02 -14.37
C SER A 128 -1.01 -1.28 -14.43
N LYS A 129 0.32 -1.12 -14.57
CA LYS A 129 1.26 -2.25 -14.65
C LYS A 129 1.41 -2.98 -13.32
N GLY A 130 1.56 -2.24 -12.23
CA GLY A 130 1.57 -2.81 -10.88
C GLY A 130 0.25 -3.53 -10.58
N ASN A 131 -0.87 -2.88 -10.88
CA ASN A 131 -2.21 -3.44 -10.69
C ASN A 131 -2.40 -4.76 -11.43
N ASP A 132 -2.01 -4.84 -12.70
CA ASP A 132 -2.13 -6.04 -13.51
C ASP A 132 -1.29 -7.20 -12.95
N HIS A 133 -0.09 -6.91 -12.46
CA HIS A 133 0.76 -7.92 -11.84
C HIS A 133 0.12 -8.48 -10.57
N PHE A 134 -0.30 -7.61 -9.64
CA PHE A 134 -0.91 -8.07 -8.39
C PHE A 134 -2.25 -8.77 -8.60
N ARG A 135 -3.06 -8.32 -9.57
CA ARG A 135 -4.31 -9.00 -9.96
C ARG A 135 -4.07 -10.42 -10.44
N LYS A 136 -2.96 -10.70 -11.14
CA LYS A 136 -2.60 -12.06 -11.53
C LYS A 136 -2.29 -12.92 -10.32
N ILE A 137 -1.58 -12.39 -9.33
CA ILE A 137 -1.31 -13.07 -8.05
C ILE A 137 -2.64 -13.40 -7.36
N MET A 138 -3.51 -12.42 -7.15
CA MET A 138 -4.80 -12.63 -6.48
C MET A 138 -5.67 -13.68 -7.19
N ARG A 139 -5.76 -13.63 -8.53
CA ARG A 139 -6.50 -14.63 -9.32
C ARG A 139 -5.90 -16.03 -9.19
N ARG A 140 -4.57 -16.14 -9.27
CA ARG A 140 -3.86 -17.39 -9.09
C ARG A 140 -4.11 -17.97 -7.70
N THR A 141 -4.00 -17.16 -6.64
CA THR A 141 -4.29 -17.58 -5.27
C THR A 141 -5.70 -18.13 -5.15
N ARG A 142 -6.71 -17.42 -5.68
CA ARG A 142 -8.09 -17.91 -5.67
C ARG A 142 -8.23 -19.27 -6.37
N SER A 143 -7.65 -19.41 -7.56
CA SER A 143 -7.68 -20.69 -8.29
C SER A 143 -6.98 -21.83 -7.55
N GLU A 144 -5.85 -21.56 -6.91
CA GLU A 144 -5.11 -22.56 -6.10
C GLU A 144 -5.94 -23.02 -4.89
N ILE A 145 -6.65 -22.11 -4.22
CA ILE A 145 -7.54 -22.45 -3.09
C ILE A 145 -8.70 -23.33 -3.55
N GLU A 146 -9.38 -22.96 -4.63
CA GLU A 146 -10.51 -23.74 -5.18
C GLU A 146 -10.07 -25.14 -5.62
N GLN A 147 -8.88 -25.25 -6.22
CA GLN A 147 -8.31 -26.55 -6.56
C GLN A 147 -8.01 -27.38 -5.30
N LEU A 148 -7.42 -26.79 -4.27
CA LEU A 148 -7.11 -27.49 -3.03
C LEU A 148 -8.37 -27.94 -2.30
N LYS A 149 -9.40 -27.10 -2.26
CA LYS A 149 -10.73 -27.43 -1.73
C LYS A 149 -11.34 -28.67 -2.37
N SER A 150 -11.13 -28.86 -3.68
CA SER A 150 -11.64 -30.03 -4.40
C SER A 150 -10.86 -31.33 -4.12
N THR A 151 -9.68 -31.25 -3.49
CA THR A 151 -8.73 -32.37 -3.34
C THR A 151 -8.35 -32.67 -1.89
N SER A 152 -8.54 -31.75 -0.94
CA SER A 152 -8.23 -31.92 0.49
C SER A 152 -9.40 -31.47 1.36
N GLN A 153 -9.77 -32.29 2.35
CA GLN A 153 -10.76 -31.91 3.37
C GLN A 153 -10.20 -30.86 4.35
N ASN A 154 -8.88 -30.78 4.52
CA ASN A 154 -8.21 -29.88 5.46
C ASN A 154 -7.64 -28.62 4.78
N TYR A 155 -8.09 -28.31 3.57
CA TYR A 155 -7.55 -27.23 2.75
C TYR A 155 -7.51 -25.86 3.46
N ILE A 156 -8.49 -25.54 4.32
CA ILE A 156 -8.50 -24.28 5.10
C ILE A 156 -7.25 -24.19 5.98
N HIS A 157 -6.93 -25.26 6.72
CA HIS A 157 -5.76 -25.31 7.58
C HIS A 157 -4.46 -25.23 6.76
N GLU A 158 -4.39 -25.91 5.62
CA GLU A 158 -3.24 -25.87 4.72
C GLU A 158 -2.99 -24.47 4.15
N VAL A 159 -4.04 -23.79 3.67
CA VAL A 159 -3.98 -22.41 3.19
C VAL A 159 -3.59 -21.47 4.31
N PHE A 160 -4.19 -21.62 5.49
CA PHE A 160 -3.90 -20.80 6.65
C PHE A 160 -2.44 -20.95 7.11
N ASN A 161 -1.90 -22.17 7.19
CA ASN A 161 -0.50 -22.40 7.54
C ASN A 161 0.48 -21.80 6.53
N LYS A 162 0.12 -21.80 5.24
CA LYS A 162 0.95 -21.23 4.18
C LYS A 162 0.92 -19.70 4.19
N THR A 163 -0.25 -19.11 4.43
CA THR A 163 -0.48 -17.67 4.18
C THR A 163 -0.69 -16.84 5.44
N ASN A 164 -1.00 -17.47 6.58
CA ASN A 164 -1.48 -16.82 7.81
C ASN A 164 -2.78 -16.02 7.61
N ALA A 165 -3.63 -16.46 6.67
CA ALA A 165 -4.88 -15.79 6.32
C ALA A 165 -6.02 -16.76 6.05
N LEU A 166 -7.24 -16.30 6.31
CA LEU A 166 -8.48 -16.92 5.83
C LEU A 166 -8.99 -16.13 4.64
N PHE A 167 -9.44 -16.84 3.62
CA PHE A 167 -9.97 -16.25 2.38
C PHE A 167 -11.48 -16.32 2.37
N LEU A 168 -12.10 -15.21 1.99
CA LEU A 168 -13.53 -14.96 2.15
C LEU A 168 -14.17 -14.63 0.81
N SER A 169 -15.42 -15.02 0.65
CA SER A 169 -16.27 -14.67 -0.50
C SER A 169 -17.69 -14.40 -0.03
N THR A 170 -18.42 -13.59 -0.79
CA THR A 170 -19.88 -13.57 -0.71
C THR A 170 -20.49 -14.84 -1.32
N GLU A 171 -21.76 -15.11 -1.03
CA GLU A 171 -22.45 -16.29 -1.54
C GLU A 171 -22.47 -16.35 -3.08
N ASP A 172 -22.72 -15.20 -3.70
CA ASP A 172 -22.74 -14.97 -5.16
C ASP A 172 -21.35 -14.95 -5.80
N GLN A 173 -20.29 -15.11 -5.00
CA GLN A 173 -18.89 -15.04 -5.42
C GLN A 173 -18.46 -13.70 -6.05
N GLY A 174 -19.25 -12.65 -5.81
CA GLY A 174 -18.98 -11.29 -6.27
C GLY A 174 -17.72 -10.69 -5.62
N LEU A 175 -17.46 -11.02 -4.35
CA LEU A 175 -16.30 -10.56 -3.59
C LEU A 175 -15.26 -11.67 -3.37
N PHE A 176 -13.98 -11.30 -3.46
CA PHE A 176 -12.85 -12.09 -2.98
C PHE A 176 -12.05 -11.25 -2.00
N SER A 177 -11.96 -11.71 -0.76
CA SER A 177 -11.38 -10.97 0.35
C SER A 177 -10.48 -11.87 1.19
N LEU A 178 -9.70 -11.26 2.08
CA LEU A 178 -8.95 -11.98 3.10
C LEU A 178 -9.10 -11.33 4.46
N THR A 179 -8.80 -12.11 5.49
CA THR A 179 -8.57 -11.65 6.86
C THR A 179 -7.43 -12.44 7.50
N THR A 180 -6.84 -11.90 8.56
CA THR A 180 -5.64 -12.46 9.22
C THR A 180 -5.68 -12.13 10.72
N PRO A 181 -5.10 -12.96 11.61
CA PRO A 181 -5.05 -12.68 13.05
C PRO A 181 -4.47 -11.30 13.38
N TYR A 182 -3.52 -10.82 12.58
CA TYR A 182 -2.91 -9.49 12.74
C TYR A 182 -3.94 -8.35 12.75
N LEU A 183 -5.03 -8.47 11.99
CA LEU A 183 -6.09 -7.45 11.96
C LEU A 183 -7.01 -7.48 13.18
N PHE A 184 -7.00 -8.57 13.94
CA PHE A 184 -7.78 -8.75 15.17
C PHE A 184 -6.98 -8.45 16.44
N ASP A 185 -5.64 -8.45 16.35
CA ASP A 185 -4.79 -7.97 17.43
C ASP A 185 -5.00 -6.46 17.60
N THR A 186 -5.73 -6.08 18.64
CA THR A 186 -6.24 -4.72 18.88
C THR A 186 -5.80 -4.17 20.23
N HIS A 187 -4.74 -4.75 20.82
CA HIS A 187 -4.27 -4.36 22.15
C HIS A 187 -3.88 -2.88 22.22
N ASP A 188 -3.11 -2.41 21.23
CA ASP A 188 -2.64 -1.03 21.17
C ASP A 188 -3.79 -0.03 21.00
N GLU A 189 -4.74 -0.35 20.10
CA GLU A 189 -5.92 0.49 19.89
C GLU A 189 -6.84 0.49 21.13
N ASP A 190 -7.09 -0.66 21.75
CA ASP A 190 -7.89 -0.75 22.97
C ASP A 190 -7.24 0.05 24.12
N SER A 191 -5.90 0.05 24.22
CA SER A 191 -5.18 0.87 25.19
C SER A 191 -5.35 2.37 24.92
N TYR A 192 -5.23 2.81 23.67
CA TYR A 192 -5.38 4.22 23.28
C TYR A 192 -6.81 4.73 23.53
N PHE A 193 -7.82 3.96 23.11
CA PHE A 193 -9.22 4.35 23.28
C PHE A 193 -9.75 4.13 24.70
N GLY A 194 -9.01 3.46 25.59
CA GLY A 194 -9.46 3.14 26.95
C GLY A 194 -10.51 2.02 27.01
N GLY A 195 -10.43 1.06 26.09
CA GLY A 195 -11.31 -0.11 26.01
C GLY A 195 -11.74 -0.41 24.57
N SER A 196 -12.66 -1.38 24.41
CA SER A 196 -13.10 -1.90 23.11
C SER A 196 -14.30 -1.17 22.49
N TRP A 197 -14.77 -0.07 23.10
CA TRP A 197 -15.98 0.64 22.66
C TRP A 197 -15.88 1.17 21.22
N TRP A 198 -14.68 1.58 20.78
CA TRP A 198 -14.42 2.11 19.44
C TRP A 198 -14.73 1.10 18.32
N LYS A 199 -14.76 -0.20 18.63
CA LYS A 199 -15.09 -1.28 17.69
C LYS A 199 -16.56 -1.27 17.28
N ASN A 200 -17.46 -0.69 18.08
CA ASN A 200 -18.88 -0.56 17.74
C ASN A 200 -19.05 0.29 16.47
N ASN A 201 -19.83 -0.21 15.50
CA ASN A 201 -20.11 0.42 14.22
C ASN A 201 -20.62 1.87 14.30
N GLU A 202 -21.31 2.25 15.38
CA GLU A 202 -21.82 3.61 15.59
C GLU A 202 -20.71 4.63 15.87
N ASN A 203 -19.57 4.17 16.40
CA ASN A 203 -18.45 5.05 16.73
C ASN A 203 -17.65 5.42 15.48
N GLN A 204 -17.19 6.66 15.38
CA GLN A 204 -16.33 7.09 14.27
C GLN A 204 -14.89 7.27 14.74
N ILE A 205 -13.94 6.79 13.95
CA ILE A 205 -12.51 7.05 14.17
C ILE A 205 -12.15 8.40 13.56
N LYS A 206 -11.78 9.36 14.42
CA LYS A 206 -11.44 10.71 14.00
C LYS A 206 -10.10 10.74 13.28
N GLN A 207 -9.85 11.78 12.49
CA GLN A 207 -8.56 11.95 11.82
C GLN A 207 -7.41 12.12 12.82
N SER A 208 -7.65 12.81 13.95
CA SER A 208 -6.68 12.96 15.04
C SER A 208 -6.32 11.64 15.71
N ASP A 209 -7.23 10.66 15.73
CA ASP A 209 -6.96 9.35 16.32
C ASP A 209 -5.94 8.56 15.50
N LEU A 210 -5.85 8.82 14.20
CA LEU A 210 -4.98 8.08 13.28
C LEU A 210 -3.50 8.46 13.42
N GLU A 211 -3.20 9.59 14.07
CA GLU A 211 -1.82 9.94 14.43
C GLU A 211 -1.22 8.89 15.37
N ASN A 212 -2.01 8.44 16.36
CA ASN A 212 -1.57 7.49 17.38
C ASN A 212 -2.00 6.05 17.08
N CYS A 213 -3.13 5.87 16.38
CA CYS A 213 -3.70 4.58 16.01
C CYS A 213 -4.02 4.51 14.51
N PRO A 214 -3.00 4.57 13.64
CA PRO A 214 -3.14 4.63 12.18
C PRO A 214 -3.88 3.43 11.56
N LEU A 215 -3.84 2.27 12.22
CA LEU A 215 -4.53 1.06 11.79
C LEU A 215 -5.96 0.95 12.31
N ALA A 216 -6.43 1.85 13.19
CA ALA A 216 -7.72 1.72 13.87
C ALA A 216 -8.89 1.53 12.91
N ARG A 217 -8.96 2.29 11.81
CA ARG A 217 -10.03 2.13 10.81
C ARG A 217 -10.01 0.77 10.11
N LEU A 218 -8.82 0.23 9.85
CA LEU A 218 -8.67 -1.08 9.23
C LEU A 218 -8.97 -2.20 10.23
N LYS A 219 -8.49 -2.12 11.47
CA LYS A 219 -8.78 -3.12 12.51
C LYS A 219 -10.22 -3.09 12.99
N LYS A 220 -10.90 -1.94 12.87
CA LYS A 220 -12.35 -1.84 13.09
C LYS A 220 -13.14 -2.70 12.09
N ASN A 221 -12.66 -2.78 10.85
CA ASN A 221 -13.26 -3.58 9.78
C ASN A 221 -12.18 -4.52 9.21
N PRO A 222 -11.85 -5.62 9.91
CA PRO A 222 -10.65 -6.43 9.69
C PRO A 222 -10.76 -7.35 8.46
N VAL A 223 -11.33 -6.85 7.36
CA VAL A 223 -11.47 -7.52 6.07
C VAL A 223 -10.83 -6.67 4.98
N ILE A 224 -9.96 -7.31 4.20
CA ILE A 224 -9.35 -6.72 3.02
C ILE A 224 -9.99 -7.30 1.78
N ASN A 225 -10.80 -6.49 1.10
CA ASN A 225 -11.36 -6.85 -0.20
C ASN A 225 -10.25 -6.80 -1.26
N LEU A 226 -9.86 -7.98 -1.75
CA LEU A 226 -8.82 -8.14 -2.76
C LEU A 226 -9.37 -7.80 -4.16
N TYR A 227 -10.58 -8.26 -4.45
CA TYR A 227 -11.22 -8.09 -5.74
C TYR A 227 -12.76 -8.12 -5.61
N GLU A 228 -13.43 -7.31 -6.42
CA GLU A 228 -14.88 -7.32 -6.59
C GLU A 228 -15.23 -7.40 -8.08
N THR A 229 -16.19 -8.27 -8.41
CA THR A 229 -16.73 -8.37 -9.77
C THR A 229 -17.68 -7.19 -10.02
N GLY A 230 -17.32 -6.28 -10.94
CA GLY A 230 -18.18 -5.16 -11.33
C GLY A 230 -18.05 -3.89 -10.46
N GLY A 231 -17.24 -3.90 -9.41
CA GLY A 231 -17.04 -2.76 -8.49
C GLY A 231 -15.82 -1.87 -8.79
N ARG A 232 -15.86 -0.64 -8.26
CA ARG A 232 -14.76 0.36 -8.28
C ARG A 232 -14.01 0.42 -6.93
N VAL A 233 -13.94 -0.68 -6.18
CA VAL A 233 -13.39 -0.68 -4.81
C VAL A 233 -11.88 -0.39 -4.81
N LEU A 234 -11.47 0.26 -3.70
CA LEU A 234 -10.10 0.53 -3.26
C LEU A 234 -9.27 -0.76 -3.14
N CYS A 235 -8.95 -1.34 -4.29
CA CYS A 235 -8.26 -2.60 -4.41
C CYS A 235 -6.82 -2.46 -3.88
N PRO A 236 -6.33 -3.39 -3.04
CA PRO A 236 -4.94 -3.39 -2.57
C PRO A 236 -3.94 -3.50 -3.73
N ALA A 237 -4.38 -3.84 -4.94
CA ALA A 237 -3.54 -3.92 -6.13
C ALA A 237 -2.79 -2.63 -6.46
N THR A 238 -3.26 -1.46 -6.04
CA THR A 238 -2.50 -0.21 -6.24
C THR A 238 -1.15 -0.29 -5.54
N TYR A 239 -1.15 -0.43 -4.20
CA TYR A 239 0.08 -0.43 -3.44
C TYR A 239 0.75 -1.82 -3.43
N GLY A 240 -0.01 -2.91 -3.31
CA GLY A 240 0.53 -4.27 -3.47
C GLY A 240 1.15 -4.50 -4.86
N GLY A 241 0.61 -3.88 -5.90
CA GLY A 241 1.17 -3.89 -7.25
C GLY A 241 2.45 -3.06 -7.39
N LEU A 242 2.56 -1.93 -6.69
CA LEU A 242 3.82 -1.20 -6.58
C LEU A 242 4.88 -2.08 -5.92
N LEU A 243 4.56 -2.73 -4.80
CA LEU A 243 5.49 -3.64 -4.12
C LEU A 243 6.00 -4.74 -5.07
N CYS A 244 5.17 -5.24 -5.98
CA CYS A 244 5.59 -6.25 -6.96
C CYS A 244 6.61 -5.75 -8.00
N GLN A 245 6.85 -4.45 -8.12
CA GLN A 245 7.81 -3.89 -9.09
C GLN A 245 9.24 -3.91 -8.56
N PHE A 246 9.43 -4.20 -7.27
CA PHE A 246 10.72 -4.29 -6.63
C PHE A 246 10.97 -5.72 -6.13
N ASP A 247 12.22 -6.06 -5.87
CA ASP A 247 12.59 -7.34 -5.25
C ASP A 247 12.58 -7.27 -3.70
N ASN A 248 12.78 -8.41 -3.05
CA ASN A 248 12.73 -8.53 -1.59
C ASN A 248 13.96 -8.00 -0.84
N SER A 249 14.98 -7.49 -1.54
CA SER A 249 16.17 -6.88 -0.94
C SER A 249 15.96 -5.41 -0.56
N VAL A 250 14.80 -4.83 -0.88
CA VAL A 250 14.50 -3.40 -0.75
C VAL A 250 13.38 -3.18 0.26
N ASP A 251 13.62 -2.28 1.23
CA ASP A 251 12.57 -1.79 2.13
C ASP A 251 11.85 -0.59 1.50
N HIS A 252 10.59 -0.35 1.87
CA HIS A 252 9.76 0.68 1.22
C HIS A 252 9.24 1.68 2.24
N ILE A 253 9.20 2.95 1.83
CA ILE A 253 8.65 4.04 2.63
C ILE A 253 7.64 4.78 1.76
N ALA A 254 6.36 4.69 2.10
CA ALA A 254 5.29 5.43 1.43
C ALA A 254 5.10 6.81 2.07
N ILE A 255 5.00 7.86 1.26
CA ILE A 255 4.75 9.23 1.75
C ILE A 255 3.59 9.84 0.98
N TYR A 256 2.49 10.09 1.68
CA TYR A 256 1.25 10.56 1.08
C TYR A 256 0.49 11.54 1.97
N ALA A 257 -0.57 12.15 1.44
CA ALA A 257 -1.42 13.07 2.18
C ALA A 257 -2.91 12.73 2.02
N ARG A 258 -3.67 12.84 3.11
CA ARG A 258 -5.13 12.63 3.10
C ARG A 258 -5.91 13.75 2.40
N ALA A 259 -5.27 14.88 2.15
CA ALA A 259 -5.83 15.96 1.36
C ALA A 259 -6.04 15.55 -0.10
N ASP A 260 -5.13 14.72 -0.64
CA ASP A 260 -5.21 14.19 -2.01
C ASP A 260 -6.12 12.96 -2.09
N ASP A 261 -6.12 12.13 -1.04
CA ASP A 261 -6.94 10.93 -0.96
C ASP A 261 -7.23 10.58 0.50
N GLU A 262 -8.47 10.80 0.93
CA GLU A 262 -8.89 10.65 2.34
C GLU A 262 -8.59 9.26 2.93
N PHE A 263 -8.54 8.22 2.10
CA PHE A 263 -8.34 6.83 2.51
C PHE A 263 -6.95 6.29 2.13
N ILE A 264 -5.99 7.16 1.76
CA ILE A 264 -4.71 6.71 1.24
C ILE A 264 -3.94 5.84 2.23
N GLY A 265 -4.00 6.16 3.52
CA GLY A 265 -3.29 5.38 4.53
C GLY A 265 -3.81 3.94 4.63
N GLU A 266 -5.12 3.77 4.57
CA GLU A 266 -5.77 2.48 4.55
C GLU A 266 -5.45 1.71 3.27
N LYS A 267 -5.36 2.38 2.11
CA LYS A 267 -4.98 1.75 0.83
C LYS A 267 -3.57 1.20 0.88
N VAL A 268 -2.63 1.94 1.46
CA VAL A 268 -1.23 1.52 1.59
C VAL A 268 -1.15 0.29 2.51
N TYR A 269 -1.68 0.33 3.74
CA TYR A 269 -1.64 -0.83 4.64
C TYR A 269 -2.39 -2.05 4.09
N ARG A 270 -3.54 -1.87 3.44
CA ARG A 270 -4.24 -2.98 2.76
C ARG A 270 -3.34 -3.62 1.69
N GLY A 271 -2.61 -2.81 0.94
CA GLY A 271 -1.64 -3.27 -0.06
C GLY A 271 -0.45 -4.00 0.57
N VAL A 272 0.15 -3.46 1.63
CA VAL A 272 1.27 -4.08 2.35
C VAL A 272 0.85 -5.42 2.95
N ILE A 273 -0.29 -5.48 3.65
CA ILE A 273 -0.80 -6.70 4.27
C ILE A 273 -1.12 -7.75 3.21
N SER A 274 -1.82 -7.37 2.15
CA SER A 274 -2.11 -8.30 1.06
C SER A 274 -0.82 -8.79 0.39
N ALA A 275 0.16 -7.93 0.17
CA ALA A 275 1.44 -8.34 -0.41
C ALA A 275 2.22 -9.29 0.50
N ASN A 276 2.25 -9.03 1.81
CA ASN A 276 2.92 -9.88 2.78
C ASN A 276 2.32 -11.30 2.81
N LEU A 277 0.99 -11.41 2.72
CA LEU A 277 0.27 -12.68 2.77
C LEU A 277 0.25 -13.44 1.42
N LEU A 278 0.35 -12.73 0.28
CA LEU A 278 0.13 -13.31 -1.06
C LEU A 278 1.40 -13.43 -1.91
N ILE A 279 2.43 -12.60 -1.67
CA ILE A 279 3.69 -12.67 -2.42
C ILE A 279 4.62 -13.68 -1.74
N GLU A 280 5.07 -14.66 -2.52
CA GLU A 280 6.00 -15.68 -2.02
C GLU A 280 7.31 -15.04 -1.53
N ASN A 281 7.77 -15.49 -0.35
CA ASN A 281 9.01 -15.02 0.28
C ASN A 281 9.04 -13.50 0.55
N PHE A 282 7.89 -12.84 0.67
CA PHE A 282 7.84 -11.44 1.09
C PHE A 282 8.61 -11.27 2.41
N SER A 283 9.62 -10.39 2.39
CA SER A 283 10.49 -10.21 3.55
C SER A 283 10.86 -8.75 3.78
N ARG A 284 10.09 -7.81 3.23
CA ARG A 284 10.37 -6.37 3.27
C ARG A 284 9.85 -5.73 4.53
N ASN A 285 10.53 -4.70 5.01
CA ASN A 285 9.92 -3.76 5.93
C ASN A 285 9.24 -2.66 5.12
N CYS A 286 8.06 -2.24 5.58
CA CYS A 286 7.30 -1.17 4.96
C CYS A 286 7.02 -0.10 6.01
N ALA A 287 7.44 1.12 5.74
CA ALA A 287 7.06 2.30 6.52
C ALA A 287 6.04 3.12 5.73
N GLN A 288 5.22 3.86 6.46
CA GLN A 288 4.28 4.81 5.89
C GLN A 288 4.29 6.10 6.70
N ILE A 289 4.24 7.20 5.97
CA ILE A 289 4.08 8.56 6.49
C ILE A 289 2.85 9.15 5.79
N ILE A 290 1.80 9.44 6.54
CA ILE A 290 0.63 10.15 6.02
C ILE A 290 0.52 11.51 6.68
N ILE A 291 0.46 12.55 5.87
CA ILE A 291 0.07 13.88 6.31
C ILE A 291 -1.45 13.93 6.34
N ASN A 292 -2.03 14.07 7.52
CA ASN A 292 -3.49 14.16 7.65
C ASN A 292 -4.00 15.59 7.31
N LYS A 293 -5.33 15.77 7.30
CA LYS A 293 -5.95 17.07 6.95
C LYS A 293 -5.67 18.20 7.95
N GLU A 294 -5.20 17.86 9.15
CA GLU A 294 -4.83 18.77 10.22
C GLU A 294 -3.30 19.01 10.26
N GLU A 295 -2.57 18.56 9.23
CA GLU A 295 -1.10 18.58 9.13
C GLU A 295 -0.36 17.77 10.21
N LEU A 296 -1.06 16.89 10.92
CA LEU A 296 -0.46 15.89 11.80
C LEU A 296 0.07 14.72 10.98
N ILE A 297 1.02 13.99 11.56
CA ILE A 297 1.74 12.92 10.88
C ILE A 297 1.35 11.57 11.44
N GLU A 298 0.76 10.74 10.60
CA GLU A 298 0.51 9.33 10.90
C GLU A 298 1.73 8.53 10.46
N TYR A 299 2.33 7.81 11.39
CA TYR A 299 3.48 6.95 11.11
C TYR A 299 3.13 5.49 11.42
N THR A 300 3.54 4.59 10.55
CA THR A 300 3.52 3.15 10.87
C THR A 300 4.72 2.47 10.26
N PHE A 301 5.20 1.47 10.97
CA PHE A 301 6.26 0.59 10.54
C PHE A 301 5.76 -0.86 10.63
N ILE A 302 5.71 -1.53 9.48
CA ILE A 302 5.34 -2.93 9.36
C ILE A 302 6.63 -3.70 9.05
N GLU A 303 7.12 -4.41 10.05
CA GLU A 303 8.25 -5.32 9.88
C GLU A 303 7.84 -6.55 9.08
N LYS A 304 8.81 -7.13 8.37
CA LYS A 304 8.59 -8.29 7.50
C LYS A 304 7.85 -9.47 8.14
N ASN A 305 8.09 -9.69 9.43
CA ASN A 305 7.55 -10.82 10.20
C ASN A 305 6.33 -10.45 11.04
N LEU A 306 5.89 -9.18 11.02
CA LEU A 306 4.81 -8.72 11.89
C LEU A 306 3.46 -9.32 11.50
N ILE A 307 3.23 -9.48 10.19
CA ILE A 307 1.98 -10.01 9.62
C ILE A 307 2.08 -11.52 9.37
N GLY A 308 3.26 -11.98 8.95
CA GLY A 308 3.50 -13.38 8.59
C GLY A 308 3.85 -14.24 9.81
N ARG A 309 3.07 -15.32 10.01
CA ARG A 309 3.23 -16.37 11.05
C ARG A 309 2.75 -15.96 12.45
N SER A 310 1.43 -16.02 12.64
CA SER A 310 0.84 -16.06 13.98
C SER A 310 1.01 -17.44 14.61
N SER A 311 1.07 -17.52 15.94
CA SER A 311 0.91 -18.78 16.68
C SER A 311 -0.55 -19.22 16.79
N THR A 312 -1.50 -18.39 16.33
CA THR A 312 -2.94 -18.69 16.34
C THR A 312 -3.23 -19.92 15.48
N ASP A 313 -4.01 -20.85 16.01
CA ASP A 313 -4.49 -22.00 15.25
C ASP A 313 -5.59 -21.59 14.25
N SER A 314 -5.65 -22.26 13.09
CA SER A 314 -6.64 -21.94 12.06
C SER A 314 -8.09 -22.12 12.52
N MET A 315 -8.37 -23.11 13.38
CA MET A 315 -9.70 -23.39 13.90
C MET A 315 -10.09 -22.36 14.95
N GLU A 316 -9.15 -22.01 15.83
CA GLU A 316 -9.32 -20.92 16.79
C GLU A 316 -9.68 -19.61 16.07
N PHE A 317 -8.91 -19.25 15.04
CA PHE A 317 -9.17 -18.03 14.28
C PHE A 317 -10.49 -18.11 13.49
N THR A 318 -10.81 -19.27 12.89
CA THR A 318 -12.09 -19.49 12.21
C THR A 318 -13.27 -19.26 13.15
N ASN A 319 -13.18 -19.73 14.39
CA ASN A 319 -14.20 -19.52 15.42
C ASN A 319 -14.31 -18.04 15.82
N GLN A 320 -13.18 -17.36 15.98
CA GLN A 320 -13.13 -15.93 16.32
C GLN A 320 -13.88 -15.06 15.31
N ILE A 321 -13.84 -15.40 14.01
CA ILE A 321 -14.42 -14.57 12.95
C ILE A 321 -15.88 -14.91 12.60
N GLN A 322 -16.52 -15.89 13.23
CA GLN A 322 -17.86 -16.36 12.84
C GLN A 322 -18.92 -15.26 12.81
N ASP A 323 -18.98 -14.43 13.86
CA ASP A 323 -19.95 -13.34 13.95
C ASP A 323 -19.71 -12.30 12.84
N MET A 324 -18.44 -12.02 12.52
CA MET A 324 -18.08 -11.14 11.42
C MET A 324 -18.53 -11.71 10.07
N LEU A 325 -18.33 -13.00 9.83
CA LEU A 325 -18.78 -13.66 8.59
C LEU A 325 -20.30 -13.56 8.43
N HIS A 326 -21.04 -13.86 9.49
CA HIS A 326 -22.50 -13.79 9.49
C HIS A 326 -23.00 -12.36 9.21
N ASN A 327 -22.48 -11.38 9.94
CA ASN A 327 -22.91 -9.98 9.83
C ASN A 327 -22.60 -9.35 8.47
N ASN A 328 -21.60 -9.88 7.75
CA ASN A 328 -21.20 -9.36 6.45
C ASN A 328 -21.64 -10.25 5.27
N ASN A 329 -22.45 -11.29 5.50
CA ASN A 329 -22.86 -12.26 4.48
C ASN A 329 -21.66 -12.85 3.70
N MET A 330 -20.60 -13.20 4.43
CA MET A 330 -19.39 -13.80 3.88
C MET A 330 -19.24 -15.26 4.32
N LYS A 331 -18.60 -16.06 3.49
CA LYS A 331 -18.20 -17.45 3.78
C LYS A 331 -16.70 -17.62 3.52
N ILE A 332 -16.10 -18.56 4.22
CA ILE A 332 -14.74 -19.02 3.92
C ILE A 332 -14.78 -19.76 2.59
N ILE A 333 -13.84 -19.45 1.71
CA ILE A 333 -13.67 -20.14 0.42
C ILE A 333 -12.92 -21.43 0.66
#